data_AF-A0A9W5U1W4-F1
#
_entry.id   AF-A0A9W5U1W4-F1
#
_cell.length_a   1.000
_cell.length_b   1.000
_cell.length_c   1.000
_cell.angle_alpha   90.00
_cell.angle_beta   90.00
_cell.angle_gamma   90.00
#
_symmetry.space_group_name_H-M   'P 1'
#
loop_
_entity.id
_entity.type
_entity.pdbx_description
1 polymer ?
#
loop_
_entity_poly.entity_id
_entity_poly.type
_entity_poly.pdbx_seq_one_letter_code
_entity_poly.pdbx_strand_id
1 'polypeptide(L)'
;MRAGIKATKTSLHTLEGQVKDLEQSVQAVIALDEAFKGKGARAIRSFYQELHMPFLLFLKGFIADYQEILTEMENALQSLEGADNGYIHEQFLEHDLVDGLKRAERVTTALTDEVNASIKTVRDIVSLPTLDDEEFLFNLTQGRTQIYDTLEKLHDYDARQSAKLEDVEVDLQVMKNYLEQISSKVASGELSIKHFSVKQLEGNDAYDWLLNSVQRKVRENTFSFDNILKYGAKEFLTQFTKLPIPGAAVTYVRKKPEIRTMDYSVRAMKVLVGYKK
;
A
#
# COMPACT_ATOMS: atom_id res chain seq x y z
N MET A 1 1.91 -5.62 -16.99
CA MET A 1 2.17 -5.12 -15.62
C MET A 1 2.64 -3.65 -15.59
N ARG A 2 3.80 -3.30 -16.19
CA ARG A 2 4.36 -1.92 -16.20
C ARG A 2 3.36 -0.83 -16.59
N ALA A 3 2.62 -1.02 -17.68
CA ALA A 3 1.59 -0.09 -18.12
C ALA A 3 0.47 0.10 -17.07
N GLY A 4 0.09 -0.98 -16.36
CA GLY A 4 -0.88 -0.93 -15.27
C GLY A 4 -0.36 -0.12 -14.08
N ILE A 5 0.87 -0.40 -13.63
CA ILE A 5 1.51 0.37 -12.54
C ILE A 5 1.55 1.86 -12.87
N LYS A 6 2.01 2.21 -14.09
CA LYS A 6 2.08 3.60 -14.55
C LYS A 6 0.71 4.27 -14.59
N ALA A 7 -0.29 3.59 -15.15
CA ALA A 7 -1.66 4.10 -15.21
C ALA A 7 -2.21 4.37 -13.80
N THR A 8 -2.05 3.42 -12.87
CA THR A 8 -2.50 3.57 -11.49
C THR A 8 -1.78 4.73 -10.79
N LYS A 9 -0.46 4.89 -10.95
CA LYS A 9 0.29 6.04 -10.40
C LYS A 9 -0.25 7.36 -10.93
N THR A 10 -0.57 7.46 -12.22
CA THR A 10 -1.19 8.66 -12.80
C THR A 10 -2.58 8.93 -12.22
N SER A 11 -3.41 7.91 -12.04
CA SER A 11 -4.72 8.04 -11.38
C SER A 11 -4.58 8.50 -9.93
N LEU A 12 -3.63 7.95 -9.17
CA LEU A 12 -3.38 8.35 -7.78
C LEU A 12 -2.90 9.80 -7.67
N HIS A 13 -2.01 10.25 -8.56
CA HIS A 13 -1.58 11.65 -8.60
C HIS A 13 -2.75 12.60 -8.92
N THR A 14 -3.64 12.19 -9.82
CA THR A 14 -4.86 12.97 -10.14
C THR A 14 -5.78 13.04 -8.91
N LEU A 15 -5.98 11.91 -8.23
CA LEU A 15 -6.78 11.82 -7.02
C LEU A 15 -6.19 12.68 -5.89
N GLU A 16 -4.87 12.68 -5.72
CA GLU A 16 -4.17 13.52 -4.73
C GLU A 16 -4.52 15.01 -4.91
N GLY A 17 -4.50 15.49 -6.15
CA GLY A 17 -4.90 16.86 -6.48
C GLY A 17 -6.36 17.16 -6.10
N GLN A 18 -7.28 16.25 -6.46
CA GLN A 18 -8.70 16.39 -6.12
C GLN A 18 -8.94 16.40 -4.61
N VAL A 19 -8.25 15.53 -3.87
CA VAL A 19 -8.35 15.45 -2.41
C VAL A 19 -7.82 16.73 -1.76
N LYS A 20 -6.75 17.30 -2.28
CA LYS A 20 -6.20 18.59 -1.82
C LYS A 20 -7.16 19.75 -2.03
N ASP A 21 -7.84 19.81 -3.18
CA ASP A 21 -8.83 20.86 -3.46
C ASP A 21 -10.07 20.71 -2.58
N LEU A 22 -10.51 19.47 -2.34
CA LEU A 22 -11.61 19.17 -1.42
C LEU A 22 -11.26 19.54 0.03
N GLU A 23 -10.05 19.19 0.49
CA GLU A 23 -9.55 19.57 1.81
C GLU A 23 -9.56 21.09 2.00
N GLN A 24 -9.08 21.85 1.02
CA GLN A 24 -9.11 23.32 1.08
C GLN A 24 -10.54 23.87 1.17
N SER A 25 -11.47 23.29 0.41
CA SER A 25 -12.88 23.68 0.43
C SER A 25 -13.52 23.40 1.80
N VAL A 26 -13.24 22.22 2.37
CA VAL A 26 -13.69 21.84 3.72
C VAL A 26 -13.11 22.78 4.78
N GLN A 27 -11.80 23.08 4.71
CA GLN A 27 -11.13 24.02 5.61
C GLN A 27 -11.73 25.42 5.52
N ALA A 28 -12.04 25.90 4.31
CA ALA A 28 -12.69 27.19 4.10
C ALA A 28 -14.04 27.26 4.82
N VAL A 29 -14.87 26.22 4.73
CA VAL A 29 -16.17 26.15 5.46
C VAL A 29 -15.97 26.20 6.97
N ILE A 30 -15.00 25.44 7.50
CA ILE A 30 -14.69 25.40 8.94
C ILE A 30 -14.22 26.78 9.44
N ALA A 31 -13.44 27.51 8.62
CA ALA A 31 -12.88 28.81 8.94
C ALA A 31 -13.87 29.98 8.91
N LEU A 32 -15.13 29.78 8.49
CA LEU A 32 -16.18 30.81 8.46
C LEU A 32 -16.70 31.20 9.86
N ASP A 33 -15.81 31.48 10.83
CA ASP A 33 -16.23 31.69 12.22
C ASP A 33 -17.08 32.93 12.40
N GLU A 34 -16.59 34.09 11.94
CA GLU A 34 -17.29 35.35 12.09
C GLU A 34 -18.43 35.54 11.07
N ALA A 35 -18.32 34.92 9.90
CA ALA A 35 -19.31 35.00 8.82
C ALA A 35 -20.45 33.97 8.96
N PHE A 36 -20.25 32.88 9.70
CA PHE A 36 -21.20 31.77 9.82
C PHE A 36 -21.40 31.38 11.30
N LYS A 37 -22.21 32.20 11.98
CA LYS A 37 -22.49 32.13 13.42
C LYS A 37 -23.87 31.52 13.73
N GLY A 38 -24.07 31.20 15.01
CA GLY A 38 -25.31 30.59 15.53
C GLY A 38 -25.21 29.09 15.72
N LYS A 39 -26.22 28.48 16.36
CA LYS A 39 -26.20 27.05 16.71
C LYS A 39 -26.12 26.13 15.49
N GLY A 40 -26.91 26.40 14.45
CA GLY A 40 -26.91 25.61 13.21
C GLY A 40 -25.64 25.78 12.39
N ALA A 41 -25.10 27.00 12.29
CA ALA A 41 -23.85 27.24 11.60
C ALA A 41 -22.67 26.52 12.27
N ARG A 42 -22.63 26.51 13.62
CA ARG A 42 -21.65 25.71 14.37
C ARG A 42 -21.82 24.21 14.10
N ALA A 43 -23.05 23.70 14.09
CA ALA A 43 -23.31 22.30 13.79
C ALA A 43 -22.79 21.90 12.39
N ILE A 44 -23.06 22.73 11.37
CA ILE A 44 -22.57 22.49 10.00
C ILE A 44 -21.03 22.50 9.94
N ARG A 45 -20.37 23.48 10.59
CA ARG A 45 -18.90 23.52 10.64
C ARG A 45 -18.33 22.28 11.33
N SER A 46 -18.91 21.88 12.46
CA SER A 46 -18.53 20.64 13.16
C SER A 46 -18.79 19.39 12.32
N PHE A 47 -19.86 19.33 11.53
CA PHE A 47 -20.13 18.19 10.64
C PHE A 47 -18.98 18.00 9.63
N TYR A 48 -18.52 19.07 8.99
CA TYR A 48 -17.39 19.02 8.07
C TYR A 48 -16.07 18.74 8.79
N GLN A 49 -15.83 19.38 9.93
CA GLN A 49 -14.62 19.20 10.72
C GLN A 49 -14.48 17.77 11.26
N GLU A 50 -15.54 17.19 11.79
CA GLU A 50 -15.46 15.94 12.56
C GLU A 50 -15.63 14.70 11.67
N LEU A 51 -16.40 14.79 10.57
CA LEU A 51 -16.55 13.66 9.63
C LEU A 51 -15.57 13.71 8.46
N HIS A 52 -15.38 14.87 7.82
CA HIS A 52 -14.66 14.90 6.55
C HIS A 52 -13.15 14.96 6.74
N MET A 53 -12.67 15.73 7.71
CA MET A 53 -11.22 15.92 7.89
C MET A 53 -10.47 14.63 8.26
N PRO A 54 -10.95 13.75 9.18
CA PRO A 54 -10.25 12.49 9.45
C PRO A 54 -10.22 11.56 8.24
N PHE A 55 -11.31 11.53 7.47
CA PHE A 55 -11.39 10.73 6.25
C PHE A 55 -10.43 11.24 5.17
N LEU A 56 -10.42 12.55 4.92
CA LEU A 56 -9.51 13.18 3.96
C LEU A 56 -8.04 12.95 4.35
N LEU A 57 -7.74 13.02 5.64
CA LEU A 57 -6.41 12.74 6.15
C LEU A 57 -6.00 11.28 5.92
N PHE A 58 -6.91 10.34 6.20
CA PHE A 58 -6.68 8.92 5.92
C PHE A 58 -6.43 8.66 4.43
N LEU A 59 -7.28 9.24 3.57
CA LEU A 59 -7.20 9.11 2.11
C LEU A 59 -5.88 9.66 1.56
N LYS A 60 -5.38 10.79 2.09
CA LYS A 60 -4.04 11.29 1.73
C LYS A 60 -2.93 10.31 2.10
N GLY A 61 -3.00 9.72 3.29
CA GLY A 61 -2.06 8.68 3.72
C GLY A 61 -2.12 7.45 2.80
N PHE A 62 -3.32 6.96 2.50
CA PHE A 62 -3.54 5.86 1.55
C PHE A 62 -2.92 6.13 0.17
N ILE A 63 -3.14 7.33 -0.39
CA ILE A 63 -2.58 7.69 -1.71
C ILE A 63 -1.05 7.64 -1.69
N ALA A 64 -0.44 8.20 -0.63
CA ALA A 64 1.02 8.20 -0.49
C ALA A 64 1.57 6.78 -0.36
N ASP A 65 1.01 5.97 0.55
CA ASP A 65 1.45 4.59 0.78
C ASP A 65 1.29 3.75 -0.49
N TYR A 66 0.19 3.91 -1.24
CA TYR A 66 -0.03 3.16 -2.46
C TYR A 66 0.92 3.59 -3.59
N GLN A 67 1.24 4.88 -3.72
CA GLN A 67 2.26 5.35 -4.67
C GLN A 67 3.65 4.78 -4.35
N GLU A 68 3.99 4.65 -3.07
CA GLU A 68 5.25 4.04 -2.60
C GLU A 68 5.30 2.55 -2.95
N ILE A 69 4.26 1.79 -2.60
CA ILE A 69 4.13 0.37 -2.96
C ILE A 69 4.28 0.17 -4.47
N LEU A 70 3.60 0.98 -5.29
CA LEU A 70 3.70 0.88 -6.75
C LEU A 70 5.11 1.20 -7.27
N THR A 71 5.84 2.09 -6.61
CA THR A 71 7.23 2.42 -6.96
C THR A 71 8.17 1.28 -6.59
N GLU A 72 7.97 0.65 -5.43
CA GLU A 72 8.71 -0.54 -5.05
C GLU A 72 8.44 -1.73 -5.98
N MET A 73 7.18 -1.95 -6.37
CA MET A 73 6.79 -2.98 -7.33
C MET A 73 7.43 -2.75 -8.71
N GLU A 74 7.50 -1.49 -9.15
CA GLU A 74 8.15 -1.08 -10.40
C GLU A 74 9.66 -1.37 -10.37
N ASN A 75 10.32 -1.02 -9.26
CA ASN A 75 11.75 -1.29 -9.07
C ASN A 75 12.05 -2.80 -9.00
N ALA A 76 11.24 -3.55 -8.25
CA ALA A 76 11.38 -5.01 -8.16
C ALA A 76 11.15 -5.68 -9.53
N LEU A 77 10.20 -5.17 -10.32
CA LEU A 77 9.97 -5.66 -11.69
C LEU A 77 11.15 -5.36 -12.60
N GLN A 78 11.75 -4.17 -12.48
CA GLN A 78 12.95 -3.80 -13.23
C GLN A 78 14.16 -4.68 -12.89
N SER A 79 14.28 -5.12 -11.63
CA SER A 79 15.32 -6.05 -11.20
C SER A 79 15.09 -7.48 -11.69
N LEU A 80 13.82 -7.92 -11.78
CA LEU A 80 13.47 -9.25 -12.27
C LEU A 80 13.56 -9.37 -13.79
N GLU A 81 12.94 -8.43 -14.51
CA GLU A 81 12.88 -8.39 -15.98
C GLU A 81 13.10 -6.95 -16.47
N GLY A 82 14.35 -6.66 -16.84
CA GLY A 82 14.79 -5.31 -17.14
C GLY A 82 14.36 -4.79 -18.52
N ALA A 83 13.98 -5.66 -19.46
CA ALA A 83 13.58 -5.23 -20.79
C ALA A 83 12.15 -4.67 -20.77
N ASP A 84 11.94 -3.55 -21.48
CA ASP A 84 10.65 -2.87 -21.55
C ASP A 84 9.53 -3.75 -22.13
N ASN A 85 9.89 -4.62 -23.07
CA ASN A 85 9.03 -5.61 -23.71
C ASN A 85 9.37 -7.06 -23.28
N GLY A 86 10.18 -7.22 -22.25
CA GLY A 86 10.51 -8.53 -21.67
C GLY A 86 9.32 -9.11 -20.92
N TYR A 87 9.17 -10.42 -21.00
CA TYR A 87 8.25 -11.17 -20.15
C TYR A 87 8.81 -12.55 -19.88
N ILE A 88 8.56 -13.05 -18.67
CA ILE A 88 8.93 -14.40 -18.27
C ILE A 88 7.74 -15.30 -18.53
N HIS A 89 7.93 -16.33 -19.35
CA HIS A 89 6.93 -17.37 -19.57
C HIS A 89 7.25 -18.57 -18.68
N GLU A 90 6.61 -18.63 -17.51
CA GLU A 90 6.86 -19.64 -16.49
C GLU A 90 6.77 -21.07 -17.04
N GLN A 91 5.66 -21.43 -17.70
CA GLN A 91 5.48 -22.79 -18.25
C GLN A 91 6.56 -23.19 -19.27
N PHE A 92 7.05 -22.24 -20.08
CA PHE A 92 8.14 -22.51 -21.01
C PHE A 92 9.44 -22.85 -20.25
N LEU A 93 9.73 -22.12 -19.16
CA LEU A 93 10.90 -22.40 -18.32
C LEU A 93 10.78 -23.73 -17.58
N GLU A 94 9.61 -24.02 -17.00
CA GLU A 94 9.37 -25.23 -16.19
C GLU A 94 9.32 -26.52 -17.02
N HIS A 95 8.82 -26.44 -18.26
CA HIS A 95 8.55 -27.61 -19.08
C HIS A 95 9.39 -27.62 -20.35
N ASP A 96 9.08 -26.73 -21.29
CA ASP A 96 9.61 -26.79 -22.66
C ASP A 96 11.14 -26.69 -22.68
N LEU A 97 11.70 -25.75 -21.92
CA LEU A 97 13.13 -25.52 -21.86
C LEU A 97 13.85 -26.64 -21.11
N VAL A 98 13.29 -27.11 -19.99
CA VAL A 98 13.81 -28.26 -19.23
C VAL A 98 13.89 -29.51 -20.10
N ASP A 99 12.83 -29.81 -20.86
CA ASP A 99 12.78 -30.96 -21.75
C ASP A 99 13.68 -30.78 -22.99
N GLY A 100 13.81 -29.56 -23.50
CA GLY A 100 14.79 -29.18 -24.51
C GLY A 100 16.21 -29.48 -24.06
N LEU A 101 16.60 -29.06 -22.84
CA LEU A 101 17.91 -29.35 -22.27
C LEU A 101 18.12 -30.86 -22.07
N LYS A 102 17.15 -31.60 -21.53
CA LYS A 102 17.24 -33.07 -21.43
C LYS A 102 17.40 -33.76 -22.78
N ARG A 103 16.82 -33.21 -23.85
CA ARG A 103 16.98 -33.74 -25.20
C ARG A 103 18.37 -33.44 -25.74
N ALA A 104 18.85 -32.22 -25.54
CA ALA A 104 20.18 -31.80 -25.99
C ALA A 104 21.29 -32.62 -25.31
N GLU A 105 21.20 -32.84 -24.00
CA GLU A 105 22.08 -33.74 -23.24
C GLU A 105 22.14 -35.14 -23.86
N ARG A 106 20.98 -35.78 -24.04
CA ARG A 106 20.89 -37.13 -24.61
C ARG A 106 21.48 -37.24 -26.01
N VAL A 107 21.19 -36.26 -26.88
CA VAL A 107 21.66 -36.28 -28.27
C VAL A 107 23.16 -36.05 -28.34
N THR A 108 23.69 -35.07 -27.60
CA THR A 108 25.12 -34.78 -27.61
C THR A 108 25.94 -35.95 -27.10
N THR A 109 25.59 -36.51 -25.94
CA THR A 109 26.32 -37.66 -25.38
C THR A 109 26.25 -38.89 -26.28
N ALA A 110 25.09 -39.19 -26.87
CA ALA A 110 24.97 -40.30 -27.82
C ALA A 110 25.86 -40.12 -29.06
N LEU A 111 25.92 -38.90 -29.62
CA LEU A 111 26.77 -38.61 -30.77
C LEU A 111 28.27 -38.66 -30.40
N THR A 112 28.66 -38.13 -29.24
CA THR A 112 30.03 -38.20 -28.72
C THR A 112 30.47 -39.66 -28.56
N ASP A 113 29.62 -40.49 -27.95
CA ASP A 113 29.88 -41.92 -27.77
C ASP A 113 30.01 -42.66 -29.10
N GLU A 114 29.13 -42.38 -30.07
CA GLU A 114 29.15 -43.00 -31.41
C GLU A 114 30.42 -42.66 -32.20
N VAL A 115 30.84 -41.39 -32.17
CA VAL A 115 32.07 -40.94 -32.83
C VAL A 115 33.29 -41.54 -32.14
N ASN A 116 33.32 -41.57 -30.81
CA ASN A 116 34.42 -42.19 -30.05
C ASN A 116 34.52 -43.69 -30.30
N ALA A 117 33.39 -44.39 -30.46
CA ALA A 117 33.37 -45.79 -30.87
C ALA A 117 33.97 -45.97 -32.28
N SER A 118 33.63 -45.09 -33.22
CA SER A 118 34.16 -45.11 -34.59
C SER A 118 35.67 -44.81 -34.64
N ILE A 119 36.15 -43.83 -33.87
CA ILE A 119 37.59 -43.52 -33.70
C ILE A 119 38.35 -44.75 -33.19
N LYS A 120 37.77 -45.47 -32.23
CA LYS A 120 38.39 -46.66 -31.64
C LYS A 120 38.60 -47.78 -32.68
N THR A 121 37.73 -47.89 -33.70
CA THR A 121 37.82 -48.94 -34.73
C THR A 121 39.02 -48.76 -35.67
N VAL A 122 39.52 -47.53 -35.87
CA VAL A 122 40.63 -47.22 -36.80
C VAL A 122 41.95 -46.87 -36.09
N ARG A 123 41.98 -47.02 -34.76
CA ARG A 123 43.08 -46.54 -33.90
C ARG A 123 44.41 -47.28 -34.14
N ASP A 124 44.36 -48.46 -34.74
CA ASP A 124 45.51 -49.26 -35.15
C ASP A 124 46.21 -48.69 -36.40
N ILE A 125 45.47 -48.01 -37.26
CA ILE A 125 45.99 -47.38 -38.49
C ILE A 125 46.46 -45.96 -38.20
N VAL A 126 45.70 -45.19 -37.43
CA VAL A 126 45.97 -43.77 -37.16
C VAL A 126 45.59 -43.39 -35.73
N SER A 127 46.44 -42.60 -35.08
CA SER A 127 46.13 -42.03 -33.75
C SER A 127 45.27 -40.79 -33.90
N LEU A 128 44.02 -40.87 -33.43
CA LEU A 128 43.08 -39.75 -33.40
C LEU A 128 42.67 -39.45 -31.95
N PRO A 129 42.52 -38.16 -31.58
CA PRO A 129 41.97 -37.78 -30.27
C PRO A 129 40.49 -38.16 -30.18
N THR A 130 40.02 -38.47 -28.96
CA THR A 130 38.58 -38.65 -28.67
C THR A 130 37.88 -37.31 -28.55
N LEU A 131 36.58 -37.29 -28.83
CA LEU A 131 35.70 -36.18 -28.50
C LEU A 131 35.36 -36.20 -27.01
N ASP A 132 35.16 -35.00 -26.47
CA ASP A 132 34.81 -34.73 -25.08
C ASP A 132 33.60 -33.78 -25.05
N ASP A 133 32.55 -34.16 -24.33
CA ASP A 133 31.33 -33.38 -24.14
C ASP A 133 31.21 -32.75 -22.74
N GLU A 134 32.23 -32.84 -21.89
CA GLU A 134 32.22 -32.30 -20.53
C GLU A 134 31.86 -30.81 -20.47
N GLU A 135 32.45 -29.98 -21.34
CA GLU A 135 32.15 -28.53 -21.39
C GLU A 135 30.68 -28.27 -21.75
N PHE A 136 30.13 -29.05 -22.69
CA PHE A 136 28.73 -28.94 -23.08
C PHE A 136 27.80 -29.34 -21.92
N LEU A 137 28.09 -30.45 -21.24
CA LEU A 137 27.32 -30.93 -20.09
C LEU A 137 27.41 -29.97 -18.89
N PHE A 138 28.56 -29.34 -18.68
CA PHE A 138 28.73 -28.28 -17.70
C PHE A 138 27.82 -27.09 -18.00
N ASN A 139 27.86 -26.57 -19.24
CA ASN A 139 27.01 -25.46 -19.67
C ASN A 139 25.51 -25.80 -19.57
N LEU A 140 25.14 -27.05 -19.86
CA LEU A 140 23.76 -27.52 -19.73
C LEU A 140 23.30 -27.53 -18.27
N THR A 141 24.19 -27.90 -17.35
CA THR A 141 23.95 -27.83 -15.91
C THR A 141 23.80 -26.38 -15.44
N GLN A 142 24.67 -25.47 -15.90
CA GLN A 142 24.54 -24.02 -15.61
C GLN A 142 23.19 -23.47 -16.12
N GLY A 143 22.78 -23.88 -17.31
CA GLY A 143 21.47 -23.51 -17.88
C GLY A 143 20.30 -23.99 -17.02
N ARG A 144 20.35 -25.23 -16.50
CA ARG A 144 19.35 -25.74 -15.56
C ARG A 144 19.31 -24.92 -14.28
N THR A 145 20.46 -24.59 -13.69
CA THR A 145 20.55 -23.73 -12.51
C THR A 145 19.91 -22.36 -12.76
N GLN A 146 20.22 -21.73 -13.90
CA GLN A 146 19.65 -20.44 -14.26
C GLN A 146 18.12 -20.47 -14.40
N ILE A 147 17.56 -21.57 -14.92
CA ILE A 147 16.10 -21.78 -14.98
C ILE A 147 15.51 -21.79 -13.57
N TYR A 148 16.06 -22.60 -12.66
CA TYR A 148 15.59 -22.67 -11.28
C TYR A 148 15.68 -21.33 -10.56
N ASP A 149 16.83 -20.65 -10.66
CA ASP A 149 17.03 -19.33 -10.04
C ASP A 149 16.04 -18.29 -10.58
N THR A 150 15.67 -18.38 -11.86
CA THR A 150 14.70 -17.46 -12.48
C THR A 150 13.29 -17.74 -11.98
N LEU A 151 12.90 -19.01 -11.88
CA LEU A 151 11.60 -19.42 -11.34
C LEU A 151 11.45 -19.03 -9.87
N GLU A 152 12.49 -19.27 -9.06
CA GLU A 152 12.49 -18.88 -7.65
C GLU A 152 12.31 -17.36 -7.51
N LYS A 153 13.05 -16.56 -8.26
CA LYS A 153 12.90 -15.09 -8.27
C LYS A 153 11.51 -14.64 -8.74
N LEU A 154 10.91 -15.34 -9.69
CA LEU A 154 9.56 -15.04 -10.17
C LEU A 154 8.51 -15.30 -9.07
N HIS A 155 8.58 -16.45 -8.40
CA HIS A 155 7.68 -16.79 -7.29
C HIS A 155 7.88 -15.86 -6.10
N ASP A 156 9.13 -15.55 -5.75
CA ASP A 156 9.46 -14.59 -4.69
C ASP A 156 8.92 -13.19 -5.02
N TYR A 157 9.04 -12.76 -6.27
CA TYR A 157 8.48 -11.50 -6.73
C TYR A 157 6.96 -11.49 -6.54
N ASP A 158 6.26 -12.50 -7.04
CA ASP A 158 4.80 -12.58 -6.98
C ASP A 158 4.29 -12.59 -5.53
N ALA A 159 4.86 -13.44 -4.67
CA ALA A 159 4.48 -13.55 -3.26
C ALA A 159 4.71 -12.22 -2.51
N ARG A 160 5.88 -11.61 -2.66
CA ARG A 160 6.22 -10.35 -1.95
C ARG A 160 5.40 -9.17 -2.46
N GLN A 161 5.19 -9.06 -3.77
CA GLN A 161 4.42 -7.94 -4.31
C GLN A 161 2.93 -8.09 -4.01
N SER A 162 2.39 -9.31 -4.02
CA SER A 162 1.01 -9.58 -3.63
C SER A 162 0.76 -9.25 -2.16
N ALA A 163 1.65 -9.66 -1.26
CA ALA A 163 1.55 -9.36 0.18
C ALA A 163 1.50 -7.84 0.45
N LYS A 164 2.26 -7.03 -0.30
CA LYS A 164 2.20 -5.56 -0.16
C LYS A 164 0.85 -4.95 -0.53
N LEU A 165 0.08 -5.61 -1.39
CA LEU A 165 -1.26 -5.13 -1.78
C LEU A 165 -2.33 -5.44 -0.73
N GLU A 166 -2.05 -6.29 0.25
CA GLU A 166 -2.97 -6.58 1.36
C GLU A 166 -3.26 -5.30 2.18
N ASP A 167 -2.24 -4.49 2.46
CA ASP A 167 -2.40 -3.21 3.16
C ASP A 167 -3.27 -2.22 2.38
N VAL A 168 -3.14 -2.22 1.05
CA VAL A 168 -3.97 -1.40 0.14
C VAL A 168 -5.43 -1.86 0.24
N GLU A 169 -5.68 -3.17 0.26
CA GLU A 169 -7.03 -3.71 0.42
C GLU A 169 -7.64 -3.32 1.77
N VAL A 170 -6.89 -3.46 2.86
CA VAL A 170 -7.34 -3.09 4.21
C VAL A 170 -7.74 -1.62 4.26
N ASP A 171 -6.93 -0.72 3.70
CA ASP A 171 -7.24 0.71 3.68
C ASP A 171 -8.48 1.03 2.82
N LEU A 172 -8.66 0.34 1.69
CA LEU A 172 -9.87 0.46 0.87
C LEU A 172 -11.12 0.01 1.65
N GLN A 173 -11.02 -1.04 2.44
CA GLN A 173 -12.12 -1.51 3.29
C GLN A 173 -12.46 -0.49 4.40
N VAL A 174 -11.45 0.14 5.01
CA VAL A 174 -11.65 1.25 5.97
C VAL A 174 -12.47 2.36 5.33
N MET A 175 -12.05 2.83 4.15
CA MET A 175 -12.72 3.93 3.45
C MET A 175 -14.14 3.55 3.00
N LYS A 176 -14.31 2.35 2.43
CA LYS A 176 -15.61 1.87 1.97
C LYS A 176 -16.62 1.77 3.12
N ASN A 177 -16.25 1.10 4.21
CA ASN A 177 -17.13 0.94 5.37
C ASN A 177 -17.48 2.30 5.99
N TYR A 178 -16.50 3.20 6.09
CA TYR A 178 -16.74 4.56 6.56
C TYR A 178 -17.77 5.31 5.72
N LEU A 179 -17.58 5.34 4.40
CA LEU A 179 -18.48 6.03 3.48
C LEU A 179 -19.88 5.41 3.48
N GLU A 180 -19.99 4.09 3.46
CA GLU A 180 -21.28 3.40 3.50
C GLU A 180 -22.06 3.72 4.78
N GLN A 181 -21.42 3.60 5.95
CA GLN A 181 -22.10 3.85 7.23
C GLN A 181 -22.48 5.31 7.43
N ILE A 182 -21.57 6.25 7.17
CA ILE A 182 -21.86 7.68 7.34
C ILE A 182 -22.92 8.13 6.34
N SER A 183 -22.84 7.71 5.07
CA SER A 183 -23.85 8.05 4.06
C SER A 183 -25.22 7.51 4.43
N SER A 184 -25.29 6.27 4.92
CA SER A 184 -26.55 5.66 5.38
C SER A 184 -27.16 6.42 6.55
N LYS A 185 -26.35 6.79 7.56
CA LYS A 185 -26.81 7.55 8.72
C LYS A 185 -27.23 8.98 8.38
N VAL A 186 -26.59 9.61 7.40
CA VAL A 186 -27.03 10.91 6.88
C VAL A 186 -28.36 10.78 6.13
N ALA A 187 -28.50 9.76 5.28
CA ALA A 187 -29.71 9.50 4.52
C ALA A 187 -30.92 9.15 5.41
N SER A 188 -30.70 8.42 6.50
CA SER A 188 -31.74 8.08 7.48
C SER A 188 -32.12 9.25 8.39
N GLY A 189 -31.33 10.32 8.41
CA GLY A 189 -31.49 11.46 9.31
C GLY A 189 -30.93 11.24 10.72
N GLU A 190 -30.35 10.07 11.01
CA GLU A 190 -29.66 9.79 12.27
C GLU A 190 -28.47 10.76 12.47
N LEU A 191 -27.77 11.10 11.39
CA LEU A 191 -26.79 12.19 11.33
C LEU A 191 -27.40 13.42 10.64
N SER A 192 -27.85 14.38 11.44
CA SER A 192 -28.37 15.66 10.95
C SER A 192 -27.24 16.66 10.74
N ILE A 193 -27.09 17.21 9.53
CA ILE A 193 -26.10 18.26 9.24
C ILE A 193 -26.41 19.56 10.03
N LYS A 194 -27.69 19.96 10.09
CA LYS A 194 -28.13 21.21 10.74
C LYS A 194 -28.09 21.13 12.27
N HIS A 195 -28.23 19.93 12.81
CA HIS A 195 -28.26 19.67 14.25
C HIS A 195 -27.13 18.76 14.72
N PHE A 196 -26.05 18.68 13.92
CA PHE A 196 -24.92 17.80 14.18
C PHE A 196 -24.33 18.05 15.56
N SER A 197 -24.06 16.94 16.22
CA SER A 197 -23.31 16.84 17.46
C SER A 197 -22.40 15.63 17.35
N VAL A 198 -21.15 15.79 17.79
CA VAL A 198 -20.17 14.69 17.84
C VAL A 198 -20.76 13.48 18.60
N LYS A 199 -21.70 13.70 19.55
CA LYS A 199 -22.33 12.63 20.34
C LYS A 199 -23.05 11.58 19.49
N GLN A 200 -23.45 11.95 18.27
CA GLN A 200 -24.08 11.04 17.32
C GLN A 200 -23.08 10.06 16.69
N LEU A 201 -21.77 10.28 16.90
CA LEU A 201 -20.69 9.39 16.45
C LEU A 201 -20.24 8.42 17.55
N GLU A 202 -20.74 8.59 18.78
CA GLU A 202 -20.37 7.72 19.89
C GLU A 202 -20.82 6.28 19.65
N GLY A 203 -19.88 5.34 19.65
CA GLY A 203 -20.15 3.93 19.40
C GLY A 203 -20.40 3.60 17.92
N ASN A 204 -19.95 4.46 17.01
CA ASN A 204 -19.93 4.14 15.58
C ASN A 204 -18.63 3.41 15.23
N ASP A 205 -18.75 2.11 14.97
CA ASP A 205 -17.59 1.24 14.70
C ASP A 205 -16.78 1.68 13.49
N ALA A 206 -17.42 2.16 12.40
CA ALA A 206 -16.70 2.63 11.22
C ALA A 206 -15.92 3.93 11.46
N TYR A 207 -16.49 4.84 12.25
CA TYR A 207 -15.82 6.08 12.65
C TYR A 207 -14.64 5.78 13.56
N ASP A 208 -14.82 4.92 14.56
CA ASP A 208 -13.75 4.51 15.47
C ASP A 208 -12.64 3.75 14.72
N TRP A 209 -13.00 2.88 13.77
CA TRP A 209 -12.04 2.18 12.93
C TRP A 209 -11.24 3.15 12.05
N LEU A 210 -11.88 4.11 11.40
CA LEU A 210 -11.20 5.16 10.63
C LEU A 210 -10.19 5.92 11.50
N LEU A 211 -10.61 6.37 12.69
CA LEU A 211 -9.72 7.12 13.59
C LEU A 211 -8.52 6.28 14.03
N ASN A 212 -8.72 5.00 14.35
CA ASN A 212 -7.63 4.10 14.70
C ASN A 212 -6.68 3.88 13.52
N SER A 213 -7.20 3.76 12.30
CA SER A 213 -6.39 3.61 11.09
C SER A 213 -5.60 4.88 10.76
N VAL A 214 -6.17 6.07 10.96
CA VAL A 214 -5.42 7.34 10.89
C VAL A 214 -4.28 7.36 11.92
N GLN A 215 -4.56 6.97 13.17
CA GLN A 215 -3.55 6.93 14.23
C GLN A 215 -2.42 5.95 13.94
N ARG A 216 -2.74 4.81 13.35
CA ARG A 216 -1.78 3.80 12.94
C ARG A 216 -0.84 4.37 11.89
N LYS A 217 -1.39 4.93 10.80
CA LYS A 217 -0.61 5.56 9.72
C LYS A 217 0.28 6.71 10.21
N VAL A 218 -0.20 7.55 11.13
CA VAL A 218 0.60 8.63 11.73
C VAL A 218 1.76 8.10 12.57
N ARG A 219 1.59 6.97 13.28
CA ARG A 219 2.66 6.35 14.09
C ARG A 219 3.70 5.63 13.26
N GLU A 220 3.26 4.96 12.20
CA GLU A 220 4.12 4.14 11.34
C GLU A 220 4.88 5.00 10.31
N ASN A 221 4.33 6.14 9.88
CA ASN A 221 4.86 6.91 8.75
C ASN A 221 5.13 8.40 9.11
N THR A 222 6.18 8.65 9.91
CA THR A 222 6.54 10.00 10.43
C THR A 222 6.83 11.04 9.33
N PHE A 223 7.36 10.62 8.17
CA PHE A 223 7.85 11.54 7.13
C PHE A 223 6.76 12.04 6.15
N SER A 224 5.73 11.24 5.86
CA SER A 224 4.62 11.65 4.97
C SER A 224 3.69 12.64 5.66
N PHE A 225 3.40 12.42 6.95
CA PHE A 225 2.47 13.28 7.69
C PHE A 225 3.04 14.67 8.01
N ASP A 226 4.34 14.85 8.22
CA ASP A 226 4.90 16.20 8.41
C ASP A 226 4.78 17.08 7.15
N ASN A 227 4.86 16.49 5.95
CA ASN A 227 4.65 17.18 4.67
C ASN A 227 3.17 17.43 4.38
N ILE A 228 2.29 16.53 4.84
CA ILE A 228 0.83 16.59 4.70
C ILE A 228 0.19 17.55 5.71
N LEU A 229 0.77 17.70 6.91
CA LEU A 229 0.22 18.45 8.04
C LEU A 229 0.82 19.86 8.11
N LYS A 230 0.13 20.83 7.50
CA LYS A 230 0.37 22.26 7.75
C LYS A 230 0.00 22.63 9.19
N TYR A 231 0.53 23.75 9.71
CA TYR A 231 0.12 24.37 10.98
C TYR A 231 -1.41 24.49 11.03
N GLY A 232 -2.06 23.83 12.01
CA GLY A 232 -3.52 23.68 12.10
C GLY A 232 -4.01 22.23 11.99
N ALA A 233 -3.42 21.42 11.10
CA ALA A 233 -3.76 20.00 10.97
C ALA A 233 -3.09 19.16 12.08
N LYS A 234 -1.95 19.62 12.59
CA LYS A 234 -1.28 19.03 13.77
C LYS A 234 -2.11 19.24 15.04
N GLU A 235 -2.63 20.45 15.27
CA GLU A 235 -3.54 20.78 16.36
C GLU A 235 -4.88 20.02 16.23
N PHE A 236 -5.41 19.92 15.01
CA PHE A 236 -6.58 19.08 14.70
C PHE A 236 -6.33 17.64 15.15
N LEU A 237 -5.26 16.98 14.69
CA LEU A 237 -4.95 15.62 15.11
C LEU A 237 -4.81 15.46 16.63
N THR A 238 -4.16 16.40 17.33
CA THR A 238 -4.06 16.33 18.80
C THR A 238 -5.42 16.33 19.51
N GLN A 239 -6.45 16.97 18.92
CA GLN A 239 -7.83 16.93 19.41
C GLN A 239 -8.50 15.54 19.23
N PHE A 240 -8.20 14.82 18.14
CA PHE A 240 -8.87 13.54 17.81
C PHE A 240 -8.10 12.30 18.27
N THR A 241 -6.77 12.33 18.26
CA THR A 241 -5.92 11.14 18.45
C THR A 241 -5.26 11.05 19.81
N LYS A 242 -5.28 12.12 20.62
CA LYS A 242 -4.55 12.24 21.90
C LYS A 242 -3.03 11.96 21.80
N LEU A 243 -2.45 11.98 20.60
CA LEU A 243 -1.01 11.77 20.40
C LEU A 243 -0.29 13.14 20.39
N PRO A 244 0.81 13.31 21.17
CA PRO A 244 1.68 14.47 21.00
C PRO A 244 2.42 14.35 19.65
N ILE A 245 2.05 15.17 18.68
CA ILE A 245 2.76 15.28 17.40
C ILE A 245 3.93 16.25 17.57
N PRO A 246 5.18 15.86 17.26
CA PRO A 246 6.34 16.75 17.33
C PRO A 246 6.10 18.05 16.53
N GLY A 247 6.26 19.19 17.20
CA GLY A 247 6.06 20.53 16.63
C GLY A 247 4.61 21.05 16.58
N ALA A 248 3.61 20.28 17.04
CA ALA A 248 2.27 20.81 17.27
C ALA A 248 2.25 21.71 18.52
N ALA A 249 1.64 22.89 18.44
CA ALA A 249 1.43 23.68 19.65
C ALA A 249 0.38 22.97 20.51
N VAL A 250 0.80 22.31 21.60
CA VAL A 250 -0.12 21.77 22.61
C VAL A 250 -0.77 22.93 23.37
N THR A 251 -1.66 23.64 22.69
CA THR A 251 -2.49 24.67 23.30
C THR A 251 -3.71 23.97 23.87
N TYR A 252 -3.66 23.65 25.16
CA TYR A 252 -4.87 23.47 25.95
C TYR A 252 -5.60 24.82 25.96
N VAL A 253 -6.42 25.07 24.94
CA VAL A 253 -7.20 26.30 24.86
C VAL A 253 -8.22 26.25 25.99
N ARG A 254 -7.86 26.91 27.09
CA ARG A 254 -8.75 27.28 28.20
C ARG A 254 -9.67 28.41 27.70
N LYS A 255 -10.51 28.15 26.70
CA LYS A 255 -11.62 29.04 26.32
C LYS A 255 -12.71 28.92 27.40
N LYS A 256 -13.23 30.08 27.79
CA LYS A 256 -14.17 30.38 28.89
C LYS A 256 -15.30 29.34 29.09
N PRO A 257 -15.83 29.18 30.32
CA PRO A 257 -16.53 27.97 30.76
C PRO A 257 -17.96 27.75 30.21
N GLU A 258 -18.53 28.63 29.40
CA GLU A 258 -19.99 28.62 29.16
C GLU A 258 -20.47 27.89 27.90
N ILE A 259 -19.58 27.41 27.03
CA ILE A 259 -20.00 26.56 25.89
C ILE A 259 -18.97 25.46 25.68
N ARG A 260 -18.72 24.68 26.74
CA ARG A 260 -18.20 23.32 26.59
C ARG A 260 -19.41 22.40 26.69
N THR A 261 -19.70 21.67 25.63
CA THR A 261 -20.29 20.34 25.76
C THR A 261 -19.28 19.50 26.56
N MET A 262 -19.27 19.71 27.88
CA MET A 262 -18.61 18.86 28.86
C MET A 262 -19.20 17.46 28.69
N ASP A 263 -18.49 16.58 27.98
CA ASP A 263 -18.32 15.18 28.40
C ASP A 263 -17.37 14.32 27.53
N TYR A 264 -16.72 14.84 26.48
CA TYR A 264 -15.81 14.01 25.67
C TYR A 264 -14.54 13.55 26.41
N SER A 265 -14.06 14.36 27.34
CA SER A 265 -12.92 13.99 28.21
C SER A 265 -13.25 12.85 29.17
N VAL A 266 -14.52 12.52 29.39
CA VAL A 266 -14.94 11.52 30.38
C VAL A 266 -15.04 10.12 29.76
N ARG A 267 -15.44 9.99 28.47
CA ARG A 267 -15.33 8.70 27.74
C ARG A 267 -13.87 8.29 27.53
N ALA A 268 -12.99 9.26 27.29
CA ALA A 268 -11.55 9.05 27.19
C ALA A 268 -10.91 8.51 28.48
N MET A 269 -11.40 8.92 29.65
CA MET A 269 -10.90 8.44 30.94
C MET A 269 -11.46 7.06 31.32
N LYS A 270 -12.65 6.67 30.86
CA LYS A 270 -13.19 5.32 31.13
C LYS A 270 -12.40 4.21 30.43
N VAL A 271 -11.81 4.50 29.26
CA VAL A 271 -10.94 3.55 28.53
C VAL A 271 -9.54 3.45 29.15
N LEU A 272 -9.05 4.51 29.82
CA LEU A 272 -7.74 4.52 30.47
C LEU A 272 -7.76 4.03 31.93
N VAL A 273 -8.94 3.95 32.57
CA VAL A 273 -9.08 3.45 33.95
C VAL A 273 -9.48 1.96 34.00
N GLY A 274 -9.69 1.31 32.85
CA GLY A 274 -10.06 -0.11 32.74
C GLY A 274 -8.95 -1.14 32.91
N TYR A 275 -7.69 -0.73 33.13
CA TYR A 275 -6.59 -1.65 33.45
C TYR A 275 -5.91 -1.25 34.76
N LYS A 276 -6.47 -1.69 35.88
CA LYS A 276 -5.73 -1.94 37.14
C LYS A 276 -6.58 -2.71 38.16
N LYS A 277 -6.70 -4.02 37.96
CA LYS A 277 -6.36 -5.13 38.89
C LYS A 277 -7.04 -6.41 38.42
#